data_AF-A0A7J0DG06-F1
#
_entry.id   AF-A0A7J0DG06-F1
#
_cell.length_a   1.000
_cell.length_b   1.000
_cell.length_c   1.000
_cell.angle_alpha   90.00
_cell.angle_beta   90.00
_cell.angle_gamma   90.00
#
_symmetry.space_group_name_H-M   'P 1'
#
loop_
_entity.id
_entity.type
_entity.pdbx_description
1 polymer ?
#
loop_
_entity_poly.entity_id
_entity_poly.type
_entity_poly.pdbx_seq_one_letter_code
_entity_poly.pdbx_strand_id
1 'polypeptide(L)'
;MGRARRNSRCCTALREDSDFVKKKYGGYFGVFVGMLAEDGEEWDVYRVVAAGEFPDDDAIDDGYEGFVITGSCSDAHANDLWICRLLNLLKKLDSMKKKVLGICFGHQAV
;
A
#
# COMPACT_ATOMS: atom_id res chain seq x y z
N MET A 1 -14.62 -27.15 -8.93
CA MET A 1 -14.83 -26.01 -8.01
C MET A 1 -13.70 -25.02 -8.24
N GLY A 2 -13.93 -23.96 -9.03
CA GLY A 2 -12.92 -22.93 -9.29
C GLY A 2 -12.76 -22.06 -8.05
N ARG A 3 -11.52 -21.92 -7.55
CA ARG A 3 -11.21 -20.91 -6.53
C ARG A 3 -11.59 -19.55 -7.12
N ALA A 4 -12.60 -18.90 -6.56
CA ALA A 4 -12.92 -17.52 -6.89
C ALA A 4 -11.65 -16.70 -6.70
N ARG A 5 -11.19 -16.06 -7.77
CA ARG A 5 -10.11 -15.07 -7.69
C ARG A 5 -10.66 -13.94 -6.84
N ARG A 6 -10.25 -13.87 -5.57
CA ARG A 6 -10.52 -12.70 -4.74
C ARG A 6 -9.56 -11.63 -5.23
N ASN A 7 -10.09 -10.56 -5.83
CA ASN A 7 -9.34 -9.34 -6.15
C ASN A 7 -8.99 -8.62 -4.84
N SER A 8 -8.12 -9.24 -4.02
CA SER A 8 -7.65 -8.61 -2.79
C SER A 8 -6.48 -7.70 -3.15
N ARG A 9 -6.60 -6.41 -2.83
CA ARG A 9 -5.55 -5.40 -3.03
C ARG A 9 -5.07 -4.89 -1.69
N CYS A 10 -3.76 -4.69 -1.60
CA CYS A 10 -3.13 -4.11 -0.43
C CYS A 10 -2.86 -2.62 -0.70
N CYS A 11 -3.23 -1.75 0.24
CA CYS A 11 -2.87 -0.34 0.23
C CYS A 11 -1.89 -0.06 1.37
N THR A 12 -0.68 0.34 0.99
CA THR A 12 0.35 0.75 1.95
C THR A 12 0.29 2.26 2.13
N ALA A 13 -0.21 2.68 3.30
CA ALA A 13 -0.31 4.07 3.71
C ALA A 13 1.02 4.56 4.29
N LEU A 14 1.75 5.39 3.54
CA LEU A 14 3.06 5.95 3.95
C LEU A 14 2.95 7.33 4.62
N ARG A 15 1.73 7.80 4.92
CA ARG A 15 1.50 9.14 5.50
C ARG A 15 0.56 9.07 6.70
N GLU A 16 0.84 9.90 7.72
CA GLU A 16 -0.17 10.26 8.69
C GLU A 16 -1.27 11.10 8.02
N ASP A 17 -2.52 10.72 8.29
CA ASP A 17 -3.66 11.49 7.80
C ASP A 17 -3.71 12.85 8.50
N SER A 18 -3.71 13.94 7.73
CA SER A 18 -4.03 15.27 8.27
C SER A 18 -5.48 15.29 8.76
N ASP A 19 -5.78 16.04 9.83
CA ASP A 19 -7.14 16.24 10.35
C ASP A 19 -8.17 16.58 9.26
N PHE A 20 -7.78 17.39 8.26
CA PHE A 20 -8.65 17.71 7.13
C PHE A 20 -9.05 16.47 6.32
N VAL A 21 -8.08 15.61 6.00
CA VAL A 21 -8.29 14.42 5.18
C VAL A 21 -9.00 13.32 5.97
N LYS A 22 -8.67 13.15 7.26
CA LYS A 22 -9.42 12.28 8.19
C LYS A 22 -10.90 12.65 8.19
N LYS A 23 -11.21 13.93 8.39
CA LYS A 23 -12.58 14.40 8.55
C LYS A 23 -13.38 14.39 7.25
N LYS A 24 -12.74 14.64 6.11
CA LYS A 24 -13.43 14.77 4.82
C LYS A 24 -13.52 13.46 4.02
N TYR A 25 -12.53 12.57 4.18
CA TYR A 25 -12.39 11.37 3.34
C TYR A 25 -12.13 10.09 4.16
N GLY A 26 -12.15 10.15 5.49
CA GLY A 26 -11.77 8.99 6.32
C GLY A 26 -10.26 8.70 6.30
N GLY A 27 -9.45 9.67 5.85
CA GLY A 27 -8.01 9.52 5.62
C GLY A 27 -7.66 9.27 4.15
N TYR A 28 -6.37 9.20 3.86
CA TYR A 28 -5.83 8.91 2.54
C TYR A 28 -6.28 7.55 2.03
N PHE A 29 -6.48 6.59 2.92
CA PHE A 29 -7.08 5.30 2.57
C PHE A 29 -8.43 5.48 1.85
N GLY A 30 -9.34 6.27 2.42
CA GLY A 30 -10.66 6.47 1.82
C GLY A 30 -10.61 7.24 0.49
N VAL A 31 -9.62 8.10 0.29
CA VAL A 31 -9.36 8.74 -1.01
C VAL A 31 -8.96 7.70 -2.06
N PHE A 32 -8.01 6.83 -1.74
CA PHE A 32 -7.50 5.85 -2.71
C PHE A 32 -8.48 4.72 -2.98
N VAL A 33 -9.16 4.20 -1.96
CA VAL A 33 -10.25 3.22 -2.15
C VAL A 33 -11.37 3.84 -2.97
N GLY A 34 -11.80 5.06 -2.65
CA GLY A 34 -12.85 5.73 -3.42
C GLY A 34 -12.48 6.00 -4.90
N MET A 35 -11.18 6.03 -5.23
CA MET A 35 -10.70 6.27 -6.59
C MET A 35 -10.35 4.99 -7.36
N LEU A 36 -9.87 3.95 -6.67
CA LEU A 36 -9.28 2.76 -7.29
C LEU A 36 -10.07 1.47 -7.05
N ALA A 37 -10.94 1.42 -6.04
CA ALA A 37 -11.68 0.20 -5.73
C ALA A 37 -12.78 -0.04 -6.75
N GLU A 38 -12.87 -1.28 -7.21
CA GLU A 38 -13.96 -1.78 -8.04
C GLU A 38 -14.93 -2.64 -7.22
N ASP A 39 -16.13 -2.90 -7.74
CA ASP A 39 -17.15 -3.71 -7.05
C ASP A 39 -16.63 -5.14 -6.84
N GLY A 40 -16.67 -5.62 -5.58
CA GLY A 40 -16.17 -6.94 -5.20
C GLY A 40 -14.67 -7.01 -4.86
N GLU A 41 -13.96 -5.88 -4.80
CA GLU A 41 -12.57 -5.84 -4.33
C GLU A 41 -12.47 -5.66 -2.81
N GLU A 42 -11.55 -6.41 -2.19
CA GLU A 42 -11.22 -6.26 -0.77
C GLU A 42 -9.90 -5.51 -0.62
N TRP A 43 -9.86 -4.53 0.30
CA TRP A 43 -8.73 -3.63 0.47
C TRP A 43 -8.25 -3.62 1.93
N ASP A 44 -6.96 -3.94 2.12
CA ASP A 44 -6.29 -3.86 3.41
C ASP A 44 -5.36 -2.64 3.50
N VAL A 45 -5.22 -2.08 4.70
CA VAL A 45 -4.41 -0.89 4.95
C VAL A 45 -3.28 -1.17 5.90
N TYR A 46 -2.07 -0.86 5.48
CA TYR A 46 -0.88 -0.95 6.31
C TYR A 46 -0.27 0.43 6.53
N ARG A 47 -0.24 0.89 7.79
CA ARG A 47 0.29 2.21 8.17
C ARG A 47 1.78 2.11 8.50
N VAL A 48 2.60 2.10 7.46
CA VAL A 48 4.06 1.90 7.57
C VAL A 48 4.75 2.99 8.39
N VAL A 49 4.47 4.26 8.12
CA VAL A 49 5.21 5.37 8.77
C VAL A 49 4.72 5.63 10.19
N ALA A 50 3.41 5.59 10.41
CA ALA A 50 2.82 5.90 11.71
C ALA A 50 2.90 4.74 12.71
N ALA A 51 2.79 3.50 12.23
CA ALA A 51 2.67 2.31 13.08
C ALA A 51 3.72 1.22 12.79
N GLY A 52 4.57 1.38 11.76
CA GLY A 52 5.55 0.36 11.39
C GLY A 52 4.92 -0.91 10.81
N GLU A 53 3.65 -0.84 10.40
CA GLU A 53 2.87 -1.98 9.92
C GLU A 53 3.19 -2.26 8.45
N PHE A 54 3.52 -3.51 8.17
CA PHE A 54 3.74 -4.03 6.82
C PHE A 54 2.95 -5.34 6.68
N PRO A 55 2.51 -5.71 5.46
CA PRO A 55 1.93 -7.03 5.23
C PRO A 55 2.98 -8.11 5.51
N ASP A 56 2.58 -9.16 6.23
CA ASP A 56 3.39 -10.34 6.44
C ASP A 56 3.60 -11.12 5.14
N ASP A 57 4.69 -11.89 5.08
CA ASP A 57 5.09 -12.65 3.90
C ASP A 57 4.00 -13.62 3.44
N ASP A 58 3.33 -14.31 4.38
CA ASP A 58 2.20 -15.19 4.09
C ASP A 58 1.01 -14.45 3.46
N ALA A 59 0.69 -13.24 3.92
CA ALA A 59 -0.42 -12.45 3.38
C ALA A 59 -0.16 -12.03 1.91
N ILE A 60 1.11 -11.72 1.59
CA ILE A 60 1.57 -11.39 0.23
C ILE A 60 1.44 -12.59 -0.71
N ASP A 61 1.79 -13.79 -0.22
CA ASP A 61 1.75 -15.03 -0.99
C ASP A 61 0.31 -15.56 -1.17
N ASP A 62 -0.55 -15.46 -0.16
CA ASP A 62 -1.85 -16.15 -0.13
C ASP A 62 -2.96 -15.45 -0.94
N GLY A 63 -2.92 -14.12 -1.12
CA GLY A 63 -4.12 -13.42 -1.62
C GLY A 63 -3.95 -12.11 -2.40
N TYR A 64 -2.90 -11.31 -2.18
CA TYR A 64 -2.85 -9.99 -2.82
C TYR A 64 -2.50 -10.06 -4.31
N GLU A 65 -3.38 -9.54 -5.15
CA GLU A 65 -3.17 -9.43 -6.60
C GLU A 65 -2.53 -8.09 -7.00
N GLY A 66 -2.62 -7.09 -6.13
CA GLY A 66 -2.05 -5.76 -6.36
C GLY A 66 -1.72 -4.99 -5.08
N PHE A 67 -0.74 -4.10 -5.20
CA PHE A 67 -0.23 -3.27 -4.13
C PHE A 67 -0.27 -1.80 -4.55
N VAL A 68 -0.81 -0.94 -3.70
CA VAL A 68 -0.80 0.51 -3.90
C VAL A 68 0.10 1.13 -2.85
N ILE A 69 1.20 1.72 -3.30
CA ILE A 69 2.16 2.41 -2.43
C ILE A 69 1.88 3.90 -2.52
N THR A 70 1.26 4.44 -1.47
CA THR A 70 0.86 5.85 -1.40
C THR A 70 2.04 6.73 -0.98
N GLY A 71 1.99 8.03 -1.29
CA GLY A 71 3.12 8.91 -1.01
C GLY A 71 3.17 9.50 0.40
N SER A 72 4.39 9.79 0.88
CA SER A 72 4.65 10.54 2.11
C SER A 72 4.98 12.01 1.82
N CYS A 73 4.83 12.89 2.82
CA CYS A 73 5.50 14.22 2.80
C CYS A 73 6.97 14.12 3.24
N SER A 74 7.40 12.95 3.70
CA SER A 74 8.80 12.67 4.02
C SER A 74 9.63 12.49 2.74
N ASP A 75 10.88 12.92 2.81
CA ASP A 75 11.87 12.82 1.73
C ASP A 75 12.15 11.35 1.36
N ALA A 76 12.11 11.00 0.08
CA ALA A 76 12.35 9.63 -0.42
C ALA A 76 13.77 9.12 -0.27
N HIS A 77 14.67 10.03 0.06
CA HIS A 77 16.08 9.74 0.31
C HIS A 77 16.44 9.83 1.79
N ALA A 78 15.45 9.98 2.68
CA ALA A 78 15.70 9.88 4.10
C ALA A 78 16.20 8.46 4.44
N ASN A 79 17.11 8.34 5.40
CA ASN A 79 17.73 7.06 5.74
C ASN A 79 16.92 6.28 6.78
N ASP A 80 15.60 6.46 6.77
CA ASP A 80 14.73 5.86 7.76
C ASP A 80 14.59 4.34 7.56
N LEU A 81 14.54 3.60 8.67
CA LEU A 81 14.42 2.14 8.66
C LEU A 81 13.19 1.63 7.90
N TRP A 82 12.10 2.41 7.91
CA TRP A 82 10.88 2.06 7.18
C TRP A 82 11.06 2.15 5.65
N ILE A 83 11.95 3.03 5.17
CA ILE A 83 12.26 3.16 3.73
C ILE A 83 13.04 1.93 3.26
N CYS A 84 14.05 1.51 4.03
CA CYS A 84 14.79 0.28 3.74
C CYS A 84 13.85 -0.95 3.72
N ARG A 85 12.91 -1.03 4.67
CA ARG A 85 11.93 -2.12 4.73
C ARG A 85 10.95 -2.07 3.56
N LEU A 86 10.51 -0.88 3.15
CA LEU A 86 9.67 -0.68 1.96
C LEU A 86 10.39 -1.11 0.67
N LEU A 87 11.66 -0.75 0.49
CA LEU A 87 12.43 -1.17 -0.69
C LEU A 87 12.60 -2.69 -0.76
N ASN A 88 12.78 -3.36 0.39
CA ASN A 88 12.83 -4.83 0.42
C ASN A 88 11.48 -5.47 0.07
N LEU A 89 10.37 -4.90 0.57
CA LEU A 89 9.03 -5.32 0.17
C LEU A 89 8.86 -5.17 -1.35
N LEU A 90 9.19 -4.01 -1.91
CA LEU A 90 9.07 -3.75 -3.35
C LEU A 90 9.88 -4.74 -4.20
N LYS A 91 11.12 -5.03 -3.81
CA LYS A 91 11.94 -6.07 -4.47
C LYS A 91 11.31 -7.45 -4.41
N LYS A 92 10.69 -7.82 -3.28
CA LYS A 92 9.96 -9.09 -3.16
C LYS A 92 8.76 -9.11 -4.11
N LEU A 93 7.97 -8.04 -4.13
CA LEU A 93 6.80 -7.92 -5.00
C LEU A 93 7.16 -7.99 -6.49
N ASP A 94 8.26 -7.34 -6.89
CA ASP A 94 8.82 -7.40 -8.24
C ASP A 94 9.26 -8.83 -8.61
N SER A 95 10.00 -9.49 -7.72
CA SER A 95 10.40 -10.90 -7.91
C SER A 95 9.19 -11.84 -8.05
N MET A 96 8.07 -11.52 -7.41
CA MET A 96 6.82 -12.27 -7.49
C MET A 96 5.94 -11.83 -8.67
N LYS A 97 6.36 -10.84 -9.46
CA LYS A 97 5.60 -10.22 -10.56
C LYS A 97 4.22 -9.71 -10.14
N LYS A 98 4.09 -9.25 -8.89
CA LYS A 98 2.86 -8.64 -8.37
C LYS A 98 2.70 -7.25 -8.98
N LYS A 99 1.45 -6.81 -9.17
CA LYS A 99 1.18 -5.46 -9.69
C LYS A 99 1.42 -4.45 -8.58
N VAL A 100 2.28 -3.46 -8.81
CA VAL A 100 2.52 -2.36 -7.86
C VAL A 100 2.21 -1.03 -8.52
N LEU A 101 1.40 -0.20 -7.83
CA LEU A 101 1.07 1.16 -8.23
C LEU A 101 1.67 2.13 -7.21
N GLY A 102 2.68 2.89 -7.62
CA GLY A 102 3.23 3.98 -6.82
C GLY A 102 2.54 5.31 -7.10
N ILE A 103 2.13 6.02 -6.04
CA ILE A 103 1.52 7.36 -6.14
C ILE A 103 2.40 8.37 -5.42
N CYS A 104 2.74 9.48 -6.07
CA CYS A 104 3.63 10.53 -5.55
C CYS A 104 5.04 9.95 -5.22
N PHE A 105 5.46 9.89 -3.95
CA PHE A 105 6.70 9.22 -3.52
C PHE A 105 6.78 7.78 -4.02
N GLY A 106 5.64 7.05 -4.01
CA GLY A 106 5.61 5.67 -4.48
C GLY A 106 6.15 5.55 -5.89
N HIS A 107 5.84 6.50 -6.79
CA HIS A 107 6.33 6.52 -8.16
C HIS A 107 7.87 6.67 -8.27
N GLN A 108 8.52 7.26 -7.26
CA GLN A 108 9.99 7.32 -7.21
C GLN A 108 10.63 6.02 -6.70
N ALA A 109 9.86 5.21 -5.98
CA ALA A 109 10.35 4.02 -5.28
C ALA A 109 10.09 2.70 -6.02
N VAL A 110 9.05 2.63 -6.88
CA VAL A 110 8.72 1.45 -7.71
C VAL A 110 9.38 1.47 -9.08
#